data_AF-A0A952WNS4-F1
#
_entry.id   AF-A0A952WNS4-F1
#
_cell.length_a   1.000
_cell.length_b   1.000
_cell.length_c   1.000
_cell.angle_alpha   90.00
_cell.angle_beta   90.00
_cell.angle_gamma   90.00
#
_symmetry.space_group_name_H-M   'P 1'
#
loop_
_entity.id
_entity.type
_entity.pdbx_description
1 polymer ?
#
loop_
_entity_poly.entity_id
_entity_poly.type
_entity_poly.pdbx_seq_one_letter_code
_entity_poly.pdbx_strand_id
1 'polypeptide(L)'
;MQCVACHYLLWNIRDRRCPECGSDFRVSEHTFRPGSVQFRCPHCEQPYFGTDPESGHLVPRTFDCVRCSNRIDMDEMVLLPAQGVGEGEATERHPWIERRRGLFFAWVHTVALSCFSPVRLIRLTRERDAARPAMMFMLVTLAIAFACGLGMLMLFVLTAGGMVGGYSFASMTRMLAAFCIPFAVLAGAIGAWLLVTHGVLAITGTTLGLRRTTHAICYSCGPVVLASIPCLGMYVIPFAALWWIINAAVMLSPSHRISGLRATLAALALPGLAVALLAILFAQAVLSMT
;
A
#
# COMPACT_ATOMS: atom_id res chain seq x y z
N MET A 1 15.99 -4.87 -13.55
CA MET A 1 16.82 -3.77 -14.10
C MET A 1 16.42 -3.56 -15.54
N GLN A 2 16.10 -2.35 -15.99
CA GLN A 2 15.63 -2.10 -17.36
C GLN A 2 16.48 -1.03 -18.04
N CYS A 3 16.80 -1.23 -19.32
CA CYS A 3 17.47 -0.22 -20.14
C CYS A 3 16.64 1.06 -20.19
N VAL A 4 17.30 2.21 -20.02
CA VAL A 4 16.61 3.53 -20.04
C VAL A 4 16.10 3.86 -21.44
N ALA A 5 16.78 3.38 -22.49
CA ALA A 5 16.43 3.67 -23.88
C ALA A 5 15.28 2.79 -24.42
N CYS A 6 15.35 1.47 -24.20
CA CYS A 6 14.41 0.51 -24.81
C CYS A 6 13.61 -0.34 -23.79
N HIS A 7 13.80 -0.14 -22.49
CA HIS A 7 13.15 -0.89 -21.41
C HIS A 7 13.44 -2.40 -21.36
N TYR A 8 14.40 -2.91 -22.14
CA TYR A 8 14.85 -4.30 -22.08
C TYR A 8 15.42 -4.68 -20.70
N LEU A 9 15.18 -5.90 -20.23
CA LEU A 9 15.67 -6.38 -18.93
C LEU A 9 17.18 -6.67 -18.96
N LEU A 10 17.95 -5.95 -18.15
CA LEU A 10 19.41 -6.02 -18.11
C LEU A 10 19.91 -6.95 -17.00
N TRP A 11 19.42 -8.19 -16.96
CA TRP A 11 19.88 -9.22 -16.02
C TRP A 11 20.93 -10.11 -16.67
N ASN A 12 21.92 -10.56 -15.91
CA ASN A 12 22.97 -11.46 -16.37
C ASN A 12 23.80 -10.97 -17.59
N ILE A 13 23.96 -9.65 -17.74
CA ILE A 13 24.72 -9.06 -18.86
C ILE A 13 26.11 -8.65 -18.40
N ARG A 14 27.15 -9.13 -19.09
CA ARG A 14 28.56 -8.84 -18.79
C ARG A 14 29.06 -7.57 -19.47
N ASP A 15 28.70 -7.39 -20.75
CA ASP A 15 29.33 -6.41 -21.65
C ASP A 15 28.90 -4.95 -21.44
N ARG A 16 28.09 -4.67 -20.40
CA ARG A 16 27.54 -3.33 -20.06
C ARG A 16 26.84 -2.60 -21.20
N ARG A 17 26.43 -3.34 -22.22
CA ARG A 17 25.64 -2.88 -23.36
C ARG A 17 24.33 -3.61 -23.42
N CYS A 18 23.26 -2.86 -23.67
CA CYS A 18 21.96 -3.45 -23.91
C CYS A 18 22.01 -4.28 -25.20
N PRO A 19 21.61 -5.57 -25.19
CA PRO A 19 21.68 -6.42 -26.37
C PRO A 19 20.66 -6.03 -27.44
N GLU A 20 19.57 -5.35 -27.05
CA GLU A 20 18.53 -4.90 -27.99
C GLU A 20 18.88 -3.61 -28.70
N CYS A 21 19.33 -2.58 -27.97
CA CYS A 21 19.53 -1.24 -28.54
C CYS A 21 21.00 -0.79 -28.56
N GLY A 22 21.92 -1.58 -28.04
CA GLY A 22 23.35 -1.28 -28.00
C GLY A 22 23.76 -0.18 -27.00
N SER A 23 22.81 0.46 -26.32
CA SER A 23 23.11 1.54 -25.37
C SER A 23 23.92 1.01 -24.18
N ASP A 24 24.98 1.74 -23.82
CA ASP A 24 25.73 1.49 -22.60
C ASP A 24 24.84 1.74 -21.37
N PHE A 25 25.08 1.01 -20.28
CA PHE A 25 24.38 1.21 -19.01
C PHE A 25 25.31 0.97 -17.83
N ARG A 26 25.03 1.61 -16.68
CA ARG A 26 25.75 1.37 -15.42
C ARG A 26 24.84 0.81 -14.35
N VAL A 27 25.37 -0.08 -13.51
CA VAL A 27 24.61 -0.65 -12.39
C VAL A 27 24.17 0.43 -11.42
N SER A 28 25.05 1.40 -11.18
CA SER A 28 24.82 2.55 -10.30
C SER A 28 23.72 3.51 -10.76
N GLU A 29 23.33 3.48 -12.04
CA GLU A 29 22.19 4.24 -12.57
C GLU A 29 20.84 3.62 -12.19
N HIS A 30 20.85 2.37 -11.76
CA HIS A 30 19.68 1.65 -11.32
C HIS A 30 19.66 1.55 -9.80
N THR A 31 18.48 1.34 -9.25
CA THR A 31 18.30 1.17 -7.82
C THR A 31 17.46 -0.05 -7.56
N PHE A 32 17.76 -0.73 -6.48
CA PHE A 32 17.22 -2.03 -6.16
C PHE A 32 16.61 -2.01 -4.75
N ARG A 33 15.75 -2.99 -4.47
CA ARG A 33 15.39 -3.27 -3.08
C ARG A 33 16.62 -3.85 -2.36
N PRO A 34 16.98 -3.40 -1.14
CA PRO A 34 18.11 -3.98 -0.41
C PRO A 34 17.98 -5.50 -0.28
N GLY A 35 19.07 -6.23 -0.53
CA GLY A 35 19.14 -7.69 -0.52
C GLY A 35 18.38 -8.41 -1.63
N SER A 36 17.78 -7.69 -2.59
CA SER A 36 17.00 -8.31 -3.68
C SER A 36 17.81 -8.69 -4.92
N VAL A 37 19.09 -8.28 -4.96
CA VAL A 37 19.99 -8.49 -6.10
C VAL A 37 21.31 -9.06 -5.62
N GLN A 38 21.77 -10.08 -6.33
CA GLN A 38 23.12 -10.62 -6.29
C GLN A 38 24.00 -9.82 -7.24
N PHE A 39 25.02 -9.18 -6.69
CA PHE A 39 26.13 -8.61 -7.43
C PHE A 39 27.20 -9.69 -7.48
N ARG A 40 27.44 -10.29 -8.65
CA ARG A 40 28.43 -11.36 -8.81
C ARG A 40 29.75 -10.80 -9.30
N CYS A 41 30.83 -11.20 -8.63
CA CYS A 41 32.20 -10.88 -9.05
C CYS A 41 32.41 -11.30 -10.53
N PRO A 42 32.90 -10.42 -11.41
CA PRO A 42 33.08 -10.74 -12.82
C PRO A 42 34.12 -11.85 -13.07
N HIS A 43 35.04 -12.08 -12.12
CA HIS A 43 36.14 -13.04 -12.27
C HIS A 43 35.84 -14.44 -11.72
N CYS A 44 35.08 -14.55 -10.63
CA CYS A 44 34.87 -15.83 -9.92
C CYS A 44 33.41 -16.10 -9.51
N GLU A 45 32.50 -15.23 -9.93
CA GLU A 45 31.05 -15.31 -9.71
C GLU A 45 30.59 -15.32 -8.24
N GLN A 46 31.50 -15.01 -7.29
CA GLN A 46 31.16 -14.85 -5.88
C GLN A 46 30.01 -13.84 -5.72
N PRO A 47 28.87 -14.22 -5.10
CA PRO A 47 27.75 -13.33 -4.91
C PRO A 47 27.95 -12.40 -3.71
N TYR A 48 27.51 -11.15 -3.88
CA TYR A 48 27.40 -10.13 -2.85
C TYR A 48 25.99 -9.53 -2.90
N PHE A 49 25.52 -9.00 -1.78
CA PHE A 49 24.17 -8.43 -1.68
C PHE A 49 24.25 -6.97 -1.26
N GLY A 50 23.56 -6.11 -2.01
CA GLY A 50 23.49 -4.69 -1.69
C GLY A 50 22.70 -4.46 -0.40
N THR A 51 23.35 -3.78 0.54
CA THR A 51 22.78 -3.45 1.86
C THR A 51 22.46 -1.98 2.03
N ASP A 52 22.82 -1.13 1.04
CA ASP A 52 22.51 0.30 1.11
C ASP A 52 20.99 0.52 1.25
N PRO A 53 20.52 1.22 2.29
CA PRO A 53 19.09 1.36 2.52
C PRO A 53 18.37 2.12 1.42
N GLU A 54 19.01 3.06 0.73
CA GLU A 54 18.34 3.95 -0.23
C GLU A 54 18.30 3.31 -1.63
N SER A 55 19.49 2.99 -2.14
CA SER A 55 19.74 2.52 -3.50
C SER A 55 19.72 0.99 -3.65
N GLY A 56 19.91 0.24 -2.55
CA GLY A 56 20.12 -1.21 -2.59
C GLY A 56 21.46 -1.61 -3.22
N HIS A 57 22.43 -0.70 -3.25
CA HIS A 57 23.80 -0.92 -3.74
C HIS A 57 24.72 -1.59 -2.71
N LEU A 58 25.90 -2.00 -3.17
CA LEU A 58 26.98 -2.49 -2.30
C LEU A 58 27.62 -1.33 -1.53
N VAL A 59 27.92 -1.57 -0.26
CA VAL A 59 28.67 -0.66 0.60
C VAL A 59 29.80 -1.46 1.26
N PRO A 60 31.09 -1.20 0.94
CA PRO A 60 31.59 -0.20 -0.02
C PRO A 60 31.33 -0.57 -1.50
N ARG A 61 31.38 0.43 -2.38
CA ARG A 61 31.16 0.27 -3.84
C ARG A 61 32.30 -0.46 -4.54
N THR A 62 33.54 -0.22 -4.11
CA THR A 62 34.76 -0.83 -4.65
C THR A 62 35.48 -1.56 -3.54
N PHE A 63 35.84 -2.82 -3.76
CA PHE A 63 36.47 -3.68 -2.75
C PHE A 63 37.22 -4.85 -3.41
N ASP A 64 37.99 -5.59 -2.62
CA ASP A 64 38.69 -6.77 -3.10
C ASP A 64 37.82 -8.01 -2.88
N CYS A 65 37.66 -8.82 -3.92
CA CYS A 65 36.82 -10.00 -3.85
C CYS A 65 37.37 -11.02 -2.85
N VAL A 66 36.59 -11.38 -1.82
CA VAL A 66 37.00 -12.34 -0.78
C VAL A 66 37.41 -13.73 -1.29
N ARG A 67 37.05 -14.10 -2.53
CA ARG A 67 37.37 -15.40 -3.12
C ARG A 67 38.58 -15.37 -4.04
N CYS A 68 38.71 -14.34 -4.89
CA CYS A 68 39.77 -14.27 -5.91
C CYS A 68 40.75 -13.11 -5.72
N SER A 69 40.55 -12.28 -4.69
CA SER A 69 41.37 -11.12 -4.32
C SER A 69 41.49 -10.01 -5.37
N ASN A 70 40.84 -10.13 -6.53
CA ASN A 70 40.80 -9.05 -7.52
C ASN A 70 40.02 -7.85 -6.98
N ARG A 71 40.54 -6.64 -7.25
CA ARG A 71 39.82 -5.38 -7.01
C ARG A 71 38.63 -5.32 -7.97
N ILE A 72 37.44 -5.11 -7.44
CA ILE A 72 36.21 -5.04 -8.22
C ILE A 72 35.42 -3.77 -7.89
N ASP A 73 34.86 -3.14 -8.93
CA ASP A 73 33.84 -2.11 -8.76
C ASP A 73 32.44 -2.67 -9.02
N MET A 74 31.45 -2.20 -8.25
CA MET A 74 30.06 -2.60 -8.40
C MET A 74 29.52 -2.49 -9.85
N ASP A 75 29.94 -1.47 -10.62
CA ASP A 75 29.47 -1.30 -11.99
C ASP A 75 29.96 -2.39 -12.96
N GLU A 76 31.03 -3.10 -12.59
CA GLU A 76 31.61 -4.20 -13.38
C GLU A 76 30.94 -5.55 -13.05
N MET A 77 30.15 -5.62 -11.98
CA MET A 77 29.58 -6.86 -11.44
C MET A 77 28.31 -7.30 -12.17
N VAL A 78 28.18 -8.60 -12.43
CA VAL A 78 27.02 -9.18 -13.12
C VAL A 78 25.86 -9.29 -12.12
N LEU A 79 24.70 -8.77 -12.50
CA LEU A 79 23.53 -8.74 -11.61
C LEU A 79 22.61 -9.90 -11.90
N LEU A 80 22.16 -10.55 -10.83
CA LEU A 80 21.10 -11.55 -10.86
C LEU A 80 20.12 -11.27 -9.72
N PRO A 81 18.82 -11.58 -9.87
CA PRO A 81 17.91 -11.53 -8.74
C PRO A 81 18.38 -12.43 -7.58
N ALA A 82 18.11 -12.03 -6.35
CA ALA A 82 18.31 -12.90 -5.19
C ALA A 82 17.41 -14.15 -5.32
N GLN A 83 17.82 -15.25 -4.69
CA GLN A 83 17.05 -16.49 -4.73
C GLN A 83 15.61 -16.25 -4.22
N GLY A 84 14.62 -16.64 -5.01
CA GLY A 84 13.21 -16.43 -4.69
C GLY A 84 12.66 -15.02 -4.94
N VAL A 85 13.45 -14.12 -5.55
CA VAL A 85 13.01 -12.80 -6.00
C VAL A 85 12.82 -12.83 -7.52
N GLY A 86 11.63 -12.44 -8.00
CA GLY A 86 11.40 -12.33 -9.45
C GLY A 86 12.20 -11.18 -10.08
N GLU A 87 12.57 -11.30 -11.36
CA GLU A 87 13.34 -10.29 -12.11
C GLU A 87 12.71 -8.89 -12.10
N GLY A 88 11.38 -8.80 -12.10
CA GLY A 88 10.66 -7.53 -11.99
C GLY A 88 10.62 -6.97 -10.56
N GLU A 89 10.57 -7.85 -9.56
CA GLU A 89 10.38 -7.49 -8.14
C GLU A 89 11.60 -6.78 -7.55
N ALA A 90 12.80 -7.11 -8.02
CA ALA A 90 14.04 -6.51 -7.51
C ALA A 90 14.15 -5.00 -7.79
N THR A 91 13.48 -4.51 -8.84
CA THR A 91 13.42 -3.09 -9.22
C THR A 91 12.09 -2.42 -8.94
N GLU A 92 11.10 -3.19 -8.49
CA GLU A 92 9.77 -2.65 -8.24
C GLU A 92 9.79 -1.71 -7.03
N ARG A 93 9.14 -0.57 -7.20
CA ARG A 93 9.12 0.52 -6.24
C ARG A 93 7.69 0.89 -5.91
N HIS A 94 7.47 1.41 -4.70
CA HIS A 94 6.12 1.70 -4.22
C HIS A 94 5.48 2.86 -5.01
N PRO A 95 4.38 2.62 -5.76
CA PRO A 95 3.86 3.61 -6.71
C PRO A 95 3.47 4.94 -6.05
N TRP A 96 2.78 4.89 -4.91
CA TRP A 96 2.38 6.08 -4.16
C TRP A 96 3.52 6.92 -3.59
N ILE A 97 4.66 6.30 -3.26
CA ILE A 97 5.79 7.00 -2.62
C ILE A 97 6.60 7.73 -3.69
N GLU A 98 6.85 7.09 -4.82
CA GLU A 98 7.74 7.65 -5.84
C GLU A 98 7.07 8.53 -6.87
N ARG A 99 5.82 8.23 -7.22
CA ARG A 99 4.99 9.04 -8.13
C ARG A 99 5.66 9.41 -9.47
N ARG A 100 6.51 8.52 -10.02
CA ARG A 100 7.25 8.77 -11.28
C ARG A 100 6.37 9.19 -12.47
N ARG A 101 5.14 8.67 -12.54
CA ARG A 101 4.16 8.96 -13.60
C ARG A 101 3.12 10.00 -13.17
N GLY A 102 3.36 10.75 -12.09
CA GLY A 102 2.43 11.72 -11.52
C GLY A 102 1.48 11.13 -10.46
N LEU A 103 0.76 12.02 -9.77
CA LEU A 103 -0.04 11.68 -8.60
C LEU A 103 -1.22 10.77 -8.92
N PHE A 104 -1.95 11.06 -10.00
CA PHE A 104 -3.13 10.28 -10.41
C PHE A 104 -2.77 8.83 -10.74
N PHE A 105 -1.77 8.61 -11.61
CA PHE A 105 -1.33 7.26 -11.96
C PHE A 105 -0.74 6.50 -10.77
N ALA A 106 -0.04 7.19 -9.87
CA ALA A 106 0.45 6.60 -8.63
C ALA A 106 -0.70 6.14 -7.72
N TRP A 107 -1.75 6.94 -7.59
CA TRP A 107 -2.95 6.59 -6.83
C TRP A 107 -3.67 5.39 -7.44
N VAL A 108 -4.02 5.42 -8.74
CA VAL A 108 -4.71 4.33 -9.43
C VAL A 108 -3.91 3.02 -9.33
N HIS A 109 -2.59 3.07 -9.53
CA HIS A 109 -1.76 1.86 -9.44
C HIS A 109 -1.70 1.32 -8.00
N THR A 110 -1.68 2.19 -6.99
CA THR A 110 -1.70 1.78 -5.58
C THR A 110 -3.04 1.18 -5.20
N VAL A 111 -4.16 1.74 -5.69
CA VAL A 111 -5.51 1.16 -5.54
C VAL A 111 -5.57 -0.22 -6.18
N ALA A 112 -5.10 -0.37 -7.42
CA ALA A 112 -5.08 -1.66 -8.11
C ALA A 112 -4.26 -2.72 -7.35
N LEU A 113 -3.04 -2.37 -6.90
CA LEU A 113 -2.22 -3.26 -6.09
C LEU A 113 -2.89 -3.59 -4.74
N SER A 114 -3.55 -2.62 -4.11
CA SER A 114 -4.28 -2.84 -2.86
C SER A 114 -5.40 -3.86 -3.05
N CYS A 115 -6.20 -3.74 -4.12
CA CYS A 115 -7.31 -4.65 -4.41
C CYS A 115 -6.85 -6.05 -4.83
N PHE A 116 -5.86 -6.14 -5.72
CA PHE A 116 -5.55 -7.39 -6.43
C PHE A 116 -4.22 -8.04 -6.02
N SER A 117 -3.32 -7.32 -5.35
CA SER A 117 -2.02 -7.84 -4.93
C SER A 117 -1.54 -7.22 -3.61
N PRO A 118 -2.35 -7.27 -2.53
CA PRO A 118 -2.05 -6.59 -1.27
C PRO A 118 -0.72 -7.02 -0.64
N VAL A 119 -0.36 -8.30 -0.75
CA VAL A 119 0.94 -8.82 -0.28
C VAL A 119 2.12 -8.19 -1.04
N ARG A 120 1.98 -8.03 -2.37
CA ARG A 120 2.99 -7.36 -3.18
C ARG A 120 3.14 -5.91 -2.75
N LEU A 121 2.02 -5.19 -2.59
CA LEU A 121 2.02 -3.79 -2.16
C LEU A 121 2.75 -3.58 -0.83
N ILE A 122 2.45 -4.39 0.19
CA ILE A 122 3.07 -4.22 1.51
C ILE A 122 4.53 -4.67 1.56
N ARG A 123 4.98 -5.50 0.63
CA ARG A 123 6.41 -5.84 0.47
C ARG A 123 7.21 -4.71 -0.17
N LEU A 124 6.55 -3.78 -0.87
CA LEU A 124 7.19 -2.57 -1.40
C LEU A 124 7.41 -1.49 -0.33
N THR A 125 6.77 -1.59 0.84
CA THR A 125 7.01 -0.67 1.96
C THR A 125 8.15 -1.19 2.84
N ARG A 126 9.08 -0.31 3.20
CA ARG A 126 10.20 -0.63 4.10
C ARG A 126 9.79 -0.40 5.54
N GLU A 127 10.38 -1.16 6.46
CA GLU A 127 10.11 -1.01 7.91
C GLU A 127 10.47 0.39 8.43
N ARG A 128 11.45 1.06 7.81
CA ARG A 128 11.90 2.42 8.14
C ARG A 128 11.12 3.54 7.46
N ASP A 129 10.27 3.23 6.48
CA ASP A 129 9.53 4.27 5.77
C ASP A 129 8.57 4.99 6.72
N ALA A 130 8.45 6.32 6.57
CA ALA A 130 7.53 7.11 7.37
C ALA A 130 6.08 6.61 7.23
N ALA A 131 5.26 6.78 8.27
CA ALA A 131 3.83 6.46 8.22
C ALA A 131 3.03 7.46 7.36
N ARG A 132 3.54 8.70 7.23
CA ARG A 132 2.85 9.82 6.58
C ARG A 132 2.37 9.52 5.15
N PRO A 133 3.17 8.93 4.24
CA PRO A 133 2.70 8.59 2.90
C PRO A 133 1.51 7.63 2.91
N ALA A 134 1.51 6.62 3.78
CA ALA A 134 0.41 5.67 3.90
C ALA A 134 -0.88 6.35 4.37
N MET A 135 -0.78 7.17 5.42
CA MET A 135 -1.93 7.95 5.91
C MET A 135 -2.48 8.91 4.84
N MET A 136 -1.60 9.57 4.07
CA MET A 136 -2.03 10.43 2.97
C MET A 136 -2.73 9.65 1.85
N PHE A 137 -2.24 8.45 1.50
CA PHE A 137 -2.92 7.59 0.52
C PHE A 137 -4.34 7.26 0.97
N MET A 138 -4.49 6.86 2.24
CA MET A 138 -5.78 6.53 2.82
C MET A 138 -6.71 7.74 2.83
N LEU A 139 -6.25 8.90 3.32
CA LEU A 139 -7.07 10.12 3.36
C LEU A 139 -7.51 10.57 1.96
N VAL A 140 -6.62 10.52 0.96
CA VAL A 140 -6.97 10.84 -0.43
C VAL A 140 -8.01 9.85 -0.97
N THR A 141 -7.84 8.55 -0.71
CA THR A 141 -8.77 7.51 -1.18
C THR A 141 -10.14 7.65 -0.53
N LEU A 142 -10.19 7.91 0.79
CA LEU A 142 -11.43 8.18 1.51
C LEU A 142 -12.09 9.47 1.03
N ALA A 143 -11.33 10.55 0.82
CA ALA A 143 -11.87 11.81 0.35
C ALA A 143 -12.48 11.66 -1.05
N ILE A 144 -11.83 10.92 -1.97
CA ILE A 144 -12.38 10.62 -3.29
C ILE A 144 -13.65 9.78 -3.18
N ALA A 145 -13.62 8.70 -2.39
CA ALA A 145 -14.80 7.84 -2.21
C ALA A 145 -15.99 8.62 -1.63
N PHE A 146 -15.74 9.47 -0.65
CA PHE A 146 -16.76 10.27 0.02
C PHE A 146 -17.27 11.40 -0.88
N ALA A 147 -16.38 12.11 -1.59
CA ALA A 147 -16.76 13.17 -2.53
C ALA A 147 -17.59 12.63 -3.69
N CYS A 148 -17.22 11.50 -4.29
CA CYS A 148 -17.97 10.91 -5.40
C CYS A 148 -19.27 10.25 -4.92
N GLY A 149 -19.23 9.46 -3.86
CA GLY A 149 -20.40 8.74 -3.35
C GLY A 149 -21.46 9.68 -2.77
N LEU A 150 -21.09 10.50 -1.77
CA LEU A 150 -22.02 11.43 -1.13
C LEU A 150 -22.32 12.64 -2.00
N GLY A 151 -21.34 13.13 -2.78
CA GLY A 151 -21.56 14.26 -3.69
C GLY A 151 -22.62 13.97 -4.75
N MET A 152 -22.68 12.74 -5.27
CA MET A 152 -23.73 12.36 -6.21
C MET A 152 -25.11 12.30 -5.55
N LEU A 153 -25.20 11.77 -4.32
CA LEU A 153 -26.45 11.79 -3.54
C LEU A 153 -26.90 13.23 -3.30
N MET A 154 -25.98 14.13 -2.96
CA MET A 154 -26.28 15.55 -2.80
C MET A 154 -26.73 16.18 -4.10
N LEU A 155 -26.09 15.89 -5.23
CA LEU A 155 -26.53 16.37 -6.55
C LEU A 155 -27.96 15.90 -6.85
N PHE A 156 -28.29 14.65 -6.51
CA PHE A 156 -29.64 14.11 -6.67
C PHE A 156 -30.66 14.84 -5.78
N VAL A 157 -30.34 15.05 -4.50
CA VAL A 157 -31.21 15.80 -3.57
C VAL A 157 -31.37 17.26 -4.01
N LEU A 158 -30.31 17.89 -4.53
CA LEU A 158 -30.34 19.27 -5.02
C LEU A 158 -31.18 19.41 -6.29
N THR A 159 -31.11 18.45 -7.21
CA THR A 159 -31.87 18.48 -8.46
C THR A 159 -33.32 18.06 -8.26
N ALA A 160 -33.59 17.07 -7.40
CA ALA A 160 -34.95 16.62 -7.08
C ALA A 160 -35.68 17.58 -6.11
N GLY A 161 -34.98 18.16 -5.13
CA GLY A 161 -35.53 19.09 -4.14
C GLY A 161 -35.54 20.56 -4.59
N GLY A 162 -34.64 20.94 -5.50
CA GLY A 162 -34.48 22.32 -5.99
C GLY A 162 -35.64 22.82 -6.86
N MET A 163 -36.53 21.93 -7.32
CA MET A 163 -37.77 22.33 -7.98
C MET A 163 -38.81 22.91 -7.02
N VAL A 164 -38.63 22.81 -5.69
CA VAL A 164 -39.68 23.12 -4.69
C VAL A 164 -39.33 24.29 -3.74
N GLY A 165 -38.07 24.73 -3.64
CA GLY A 165 -37.75 25.90 -2.81
C GLY A 165 -36.27 26.30 -2.82
N GLY A 166 -36.00 27.60 -2.94
CA GLY A 166 -34.64 28.14 -3.03
C GLY A 166 -33.77 27.78 -1.81
N TYR A 167 -32.55 27.30 -2.07
CA TYR A 167 -31.58 26.98 -1.03
C TYR A 167 -31.08 28.25 -0.34
N SER A 168 -31.35 28.39 0.96
CA SER A 168 -30.77 29.46 1.78
C SER A 168 -29.30 29.17 2.12
N PHE A 169 -28.51 30.20 2.44
CA PHE A 169 -27.13 30.02 2.92
C PHE A 169 -27.03 29.00 4.08
N ALA A 170 -28.00 29.03 5.00
CA ALA A 170 -28.09 28.08 6.12
C ALA A 170 -28.35 26.62 5.70
N SER A 171 -28.98 26.38 4.54
CA SER A 171 -29.12 25.03 3.99
C SER A 171 -27.79 24.52 3.42
N MET A 172 -27.00 25.39 2.78
CA MET A 172 -25.69 25.04 2.23
C MET A 172 -24.66 24.75 3.34
N THR A 173 -24.70 25.49 4.45
CA THR A 173 -23.83 25.20 5.62
C THR A 173 -24.17 23.86 6.27
N ARG A 174 -25.47 23.53 6.42
CA ARG A 174 -25.91 22.22 6.93
C ARG A 174 -25.47 21.08 6.01
N MET A 175 -25.50 21.29 4.70
CA MET A 175 -25.04 20.30 3.71
C MET A 175 -23.53 20.04 3.81
N LEU A 176 -22.72 21.09 3.97
CA LEU A 176 -21.28 20.96 4.20
C LEU A 176 -20.98 20.25 5.53
N ALA A 177 -21.69 20.58 6.60
CA ALA A 177 -21.55 19.90 7.88
C ALA A 177 -21.90 18.40 7.80
N ALA A 178 -22.96 18.07 7.05
CA ALA A 178 -23.36 16.68 6.77
C ALA A 178 -22.29 15.89 5.99
N PHE A 179 -21.35 16.58 5.32
CA PHE A 179 -20.20 15.96 4.67
C PHE A 179 -19.00 15.82 5.62
N CYS A 180 -18.64 16.89 6.34
CA CYS A 180 -17.45 16.89 7.19
C CYS A 180 -17.58 15.96 8.40
N ILE A 181 -18.76 15.87 9.02
CA ILE A 181 -18.96 15.07 10.24
C ILE A 181 -18.77 13.57 9.98
N PRO A 182 -19.45 12.93 9.02
CA PRO A 182 -19.25 11.50 8.79
C PRO A 182 -17.84 11.17 8.31
N PHE A 183 -17.20 12.05 7.53
CA PHE A 183 -15.80 11.89 7.15
C PHE A 183 -14.87 11.90 8.37
N ALA A 184 -15.04 12.87 9.28
CA ALA A 184 -14.25 12.95 10.51
C ALA A 184 -14.49 11.74 11.43
N VAL A 185 -15.75 11.31 11.58
CA VAL A 185 -16.11 10.11 12.35
C VAL A 185 -15.46 8.87 11.74
N LEU A 186 -15.51 8.70 10.41
CA LEU A 186 -14.88 7.58 9.72
C LEU A 186 -13.36 7.60 9.90
N ALA A 187 -12.72 8.74 9.73
CA ALA A 187 -11.27 8.88 9.95
C ALA A 187 -10.87 8.54 11.40
N GLY A 188 -11.66 9.01 12.38
CA GLY A 188 -11.48 8.65 13.79
C GLY A 188 -11.66 7.16 14.06
N ALA A 189 -12.70 6.54 13.48
CA ALA A 189 -12.97 5.11 13.59
C ALA A 189 -11.83 4.26 13.01
N ILE A 190 -11.23 4.68 11.89
CA ILE A 190 -10.06 4.00 11.31
C ILE A 190 -8.81 4.18 12.19
N GLY A 191 -8.63 5.37 12.79
CA GLY A 191 -7.58 5.59 13.79
C GLY A 191 -7.73 4.65 14.99
N ALA A 192 -8.95 4.51 15.51
CA ALA A 192 -9.26 3.55 16.57
C ALA A 192 -9.02 2.11 16.12
N TRP A 193 -9.43 1.75 14.90
CA TRP A 193 -9.21 0.41 14.34
C TRP A 193 -7.72 0.08 14.29
N LEU A 194 -6.89 0.99 13.78
CA LEU A 194 -5.44 0.85 13.73
C LEU A 194 -4.85 0.59 15.13
N LEU A 195 -5.25 1.37 16.14
CA LEU A 195 -4.76 1.22 17.50
C LEU A 195 -5.19 -0.10 18.14
N VAL A 196 -6.45 -0.49 17.96
CA VAL A 196 -6.98 -1.76 18.46
C VAL A 196 -6.29 -2.95 17.78
N THR A 197 -6.15 -2.92 16.46
CA THR A 197 -5.42 -3.95 15.72
C THR A 197 -3.98 -4.05 16.21
N HIS A 198 -3.28 -2.92 16.40
CA HIS A 198 -1.92 -2.95 16.94
C HIS A 198 -1.86 -3.50 18.37
N GLY A 199 -2.78 -3.08 19.23
CA GLY A 199 -2.89 -3.57 20.61
C GLY A 199 -3.11 -5.08 20.68
N VAL A 200 -4.04 -5.62 19.89
CA VAL A 200 -4.27 -7.06 19.78
C VAL A 200 -3.01 -7.77 19.31
N LEU A 201 -2.31 -7.24 18.31
CA LEU A 201 -1.03 -7.82 17.88
C LEU A 201 0.03 -7.79 18.98
N ALA A 202 0.16 -6.69 19.72
CA ALA A 202 1.13 -6.57 20.80
C ALA A 202 0.82 -7.51 21.98
N ILE A 203 -0.45 -7.70 22.34
CA ILE A 203 -0.88 -8.58 23.43
C ILE A 203 -0.71 -10.06 23.05
N THR A 204 -0.99 -10.42 21.79
CA THR A 204 -0.97 -11.82 21.34
C THR A 204 0.42 -12.32 20.90
N GLY A 205 1.48 -11.51 21.05
CA GLY A 205 2.87 -11.93 20.80
C GLY A 205 3.77 -10.82 20.25
N THR A 206 4.86 -11.20 19.58
CA THR A 206 5.82 -10.24 19.01
C THR A 206 5.23 -9.43 17.85
N THR A 207 5.65 -8.16 17.73
CA THR A 207 5.19 -7.23 16.70
C THR A 207 6.32 -6.28 16.25
N LEU A 208 6.35 -5.89 14.97
CA LEU A 208 7.37 -5.01 14.37
C LEU A 208 7.05 -3.50 14.52
N GLY A 209 6.17 -3.13 15.45
CA GLY A 209 5.86 -1.74 15.83
C GLY A 209 4.64 -1.11 15.12
N LEU A 210 4.12 -0.02 15.70
CA LEU A 210 2.87 0.66 15.27
C LEU A 210 2.93 1.17 13.83
N ARG A 211 4.11 1.63 13.40
CA ARG A 211 4.33 2.15 12.04
C ARG A 211 4.05 1.08 10.98
N ARG A 212 4.43 -0.16 11.26
CA ARG A 212 4.21 -1.28 10.33
C ARG A 212 2.72 -1.64 10.23
N THR A 213 2.02 -1.62 11.36
CA THR A 213 0.54 -1.77 11.39
C THR A 213 -0.13 -0.64 10.62
N THR A 214 0.36 0.60 10.76
CA THR A 214 -0.15 1.77 10.02
C THR A 214 -0.02 1.58 8.51
N HIS A 215 1.12 1.10 8.01
CA HIS A 215 1.28 0.81 6.59
C HIS A 215 0.26 -0.22 6.09
N ALA A 216 0.07 -1.32 6.83
CA ALA A 216 -0.86 -2.38 6.44
C ALA A 216 -2.33 -1.91 6.42
N ILE A 217 -2.78 -1.19 7.46
CA ILE A 217 -4.16 -0.68 7.54
C ILE A 217 -4.41 0.42 6.50
N CYS A 218 -3.51 1.40 6.37
CA CYS A 218 -3.73 2.51 5.46
C CYS A 218 -3.63 2.09 3.98
N TYR A 219 -2.69 1.21 3.60
CA TYR A 219 -2.57 0.77 2.20
C TYR A 219 -3.56 -0.33 1.80
N SER A 220 -4.27 -0.96 2.73
CA SER A 220 -5.33 -1.93 2.41
C SER A 220 -6.65 -1.30 1.97
N CYS A 221 -6.79 0.03 2.03
CA CYS A 221 -8.05 0.75 1.77
C CYS A 221 -8.47 0.87 0.30
N GLY A 222 -7.72 0.29 -0.65
CA GLY A 222 -8.04 0.35 -2.08
C GLY A 222 -9.48 -0.03 -2.44
N PRO A 223 -10.07 -1.10 -1.86
CA PRO A 223 -11.45 -1.49 -2.15
C PRO A 223 -12.50 -0.41 -1.84
N VAL A 224 -12.20 0.55 -0.96
CA VAL A 224 -13.11 1.66 -0.63
C VAL A 224 -13.42 2.52 -1.85
N VAL A 225 -12.59 2.50 -2.89
CA VAL A 225 -12.87 3.20 -4.15
C VAL A 225 -14.17 2.73 -4.80
N LEU A 226 -14.64 1.51 -4.53
CA LEU A 226 -15.92 1.01 -5.04
C LEU A 226 -17.11 1.84 -4.53
N ALA A 227 -17.00 2.45 -3.35
CA ALA A 227 -18.01 3.37 -2.83
C ALA A 227 -18.07 4.71 -3.61
N SER A 228 -17.07 4.99 -4.46
CA SER A 228 -17.04 6.18 -5.32
C SER A 228 -17.91 6.03 -6.58
N ILE A 229 -18.38 4.81 -6.90
CA ILE A 229 -19.19 4.55 -8.10
C ILE A 229 -20.56 5.24 -7.94
N PRO A 230 -20.92 6.20 -8.81
CA PRO A 230 -22.21 6.87 -8.75
C PRO A 230 -23.37 5.86 -8.76
N CYS A 231 -24.36 6.06 -7.88
CA CYS A 231 -25.57 5.24 -7.70
C CYS A 231 -25.32 3.79 -7.22
N LEU A 232 -24.26 3.13 -7.64
CA LEU A 232 -23.93 1.75 -7.25
C LEU A 232 -23.16 1.70 -5.92
N GLY A 233 -22.42 2.75 -5.60
CA GLY A 233 -21.50 2.84 -4.48
C GLY A 233 -22.13 2.41 -3.16
N MET A 234 -23.34 2.93 -2.86
CA MET A 234 -24.05 2.62 -1.62
C MET A 234 -24.38 1.14 -1.44
N TYR A 235 -24.65 0.42 -2.53
CA TYR A 235 -24.97 -1.00 -2.50
C TYR A 235 -23.72 -1.88 -2.37
N VAL A 236 -22.57 -1.39 -2.84
CA VAL A 236 -21.29 -2.12 -2.78
C VAL A 236 -20.48 -1.83 -1.51
N ILE A 237 -20.88 -0.86 -0.68
CA ILE A 237 -20.19 -0.52 0.58
C ILE A 237 -19.95 -1.74 1.48
N PRO A 238 -20.93 -2.63 1.76
CA PRO A 238 -20.69 -3.79 2.62
C PRO A 238 -19.61 -4.73 2.08
N PHE A 239 -19.62 -4.95 0.75
CA PHE A 239 -18.63 -5.78 0.07
C PHE A 239 -17.25 -5.12 0.06
N ALA A 240 -17.18 -3.81 -0.18
CA ALA A 240 -15.95 -3.03 -0.13
C ALA A 240 -15.34 -3.03 1.28
N ALA A 241 -16.17 -2.90 2.33
CA ALA A 241 -15.74 -2.95 3.72
C ALA A 241 -15.19 -4.33 4.08
N LEU A 242 -15.88 -5.41 3.71
CA LEU A 242 -15.40 -6.78 3.91
C LEU A 242 -14.07 -7.02 3.18
N TRP A 243 -13.97 -6.59 1.92
CA TRP A 243 -12.74 -6.71 1.13
C TRP A 243 -11.59 -5.91 1.76
N TRP A 244 -11.85 -4.71 2.28
CA TRP A 244 -10.83 -3.95 3.01
C TRP A 244 -10.33 -4.71 4.24
N ILE A 245 -11.21 -5.31 5.05
CA ILE A 245 -10.81 -6.12 6.21
C ILE A 245 -9.94 -7.32 5.79
N ILE A 246 -10.31 -8.00 4.70
CA ILE A 246 -9.54 -9.12 4.14
C ILE A 246 -8.15 -8.62 3.72
N ASN A 247 -8.06 -7.51 2.99
CA ASN A 247 -6.78 -6.94 2.56
C ASN A 247 -5.92 -6.53 3.75
N ALA A 248 -6.51 -5.96 4.81
CA ALA A 248 -5.81 -5.63 6.03
C ALA A 248 -5.19 -6.89 6.67
N ALA A 249 -5.98 -7.96 6.85
CA ALA A 249 -5.47 -9.22 7.40
C ALA A 249 -4.34 -9.82 6.55
N VAL A 250 -4.52 -9.85 5.22
CA VAL A 250 -3.53 -10.34 4.26
C VAL A 250 -2.25 -9.51 4.27
N MET A 251 -2.32 -8.19 4.46
CA MET A 251 -1.14 -7.33 4.57
C MET A 251 -0.46 -7.44 5.94
N LEU A 252 -1.21 -7.66 7.02
CA LEU A 252 -0.67 -7.77 8.38
C LEU A 252 0.20 -9.01 8.59
N SER A 253 -0.19 -10.17 8.03
CA SER A 253 0.55 -11.43 8.18
C SER A 253 2.03 -11.33 7.75
N PRO A 254 2.36 -10.99 6.48
CA PRO A 254 3.75 -10.83 6.06
C PRO A 254 4.41 -9.60 6.69
N SER A 255 3.63 -8.57 7.06
CA SER A 255 4.17 -7.35 7.67
C SER A 255 4.72 -7.55 9.06
N HIS A 256 4.07 -8.38 9.87
CA HIS A 256 4.45 -8.68 11.24
C HIS A 256 5.10 -10.08 11.39
N ARG A 257 5.20 -10.83 10.29
CA ARG A 257 5.72 -12.21 10.24
C ARG A 257 4.95 -13.15 11.18
N ILE A 258 3.62 -13.02 11.15
CA ILE A 258 2.68 -13.76 12.00
C ILE A 258 1.79 -14.70 11.17
N SER A 259 1.18 -15.67 11.83
CA SER A 259 0.20 -16.56 11.21
C SER A 259 -1.02 -15.80 10.66
N GLY A 260 -1.61 -16.33 9.59
CA GLY A 260 -2.81 -15.74 8.98
C GLY A 260 -3.97 -15.60 9.96
N LEU A 261 -4.21 -16.61 10.81
CA LEU A 261 -5.27 -16.57 11.82
C LEU A 261 -5.10 -15.40 12.79
N ARG A 262 -3.89 -15.19 13.31
CA ARG A 262 -3.61 -14.08 14.23
C ARG A 262 -3.80 -12.72 13.54
N ALA A 263 -3.38 -12.61 12.28
CA ALA A 263 -3.60 -11.40 11.48
C ALA A 263 -5.09 -11.13 11.25
N THR A 264 -5.88 -12.17 10.93
CA THR A 264 -7.33 -12.07 10.75
C THR A 264 -8.04 -11.64 12.02
N LEU A 265 -7.73 -12.25 13.17
CA LEU A 265 -8.29 -11.86 14.46
C LEU A 265 -7.98 -10.39 14.80
N ALA A 266 -6.75 -9.95 14.56
CA ALA A 266 -6.37 -8.56 14.81
C ALA A 266 -7.07 -7.56 13.87
N ALA A 267 -7.26 -7.92 12.59
CA ALA A 267 -7.98 -7.08 11.64
C ALA A 267 -9.49 -7.04 11.93
N LEU A 268 -10.08 -8.15 12.39
CA LEU A 268 -11.50 -8.24 12.73
C LEU A 268 -11.86 -7.67 14.10
N ALA A 269 -10.89 -7.41 14.99
CA ALA A 269 -11.16 -7.05 16.38
C ALA A 269 -12.17 -5.91 16.54
N LEU A 270 -11.94 -4.74 15.93
CA LEU A 270 -12.87 -3.62 16.06
C LEU A 270 -14.14 -3.79 15.20
N PRO A 271 -14.08 -4.16 13.90
CA PRO A 271 -15.30 -4.37 13.11
C PRO A 271 -16.22 -5.45 13.68
N GLY A 272 -15.64 -6.55 14.18
CA GLY A 272 -16.38 -7.65 14.81
C GLY A 272 -17.07 -7.23 16.10
N LEU A 273 -16.38 -6.47 16.96
CA LEU A 273 -17.00 -5.89 18.17
C LEU A 273 -18.16 -4.94 17.82
N ALA A 274 -18.00 -4.11 16.79
CA ALA A 274 -19.05 -3.20 16.35
C ALA A 274 -20.29 -3.96 15.85
N VAL A 275 -20.11 -5.01 15.03
CA VAL A 275 -21.21 -5.87 14.56
C VAL A 275 -21.90 -6.59 15.72
N ALA A 276 -21.13 -7.14 16.66
CA ALA A 276 -21.69 -7.83 17.83
C ALA A 276 -22.52 -6.86 18.70
N LEU A 277 -22.02 -5.64 18.95
CA LEU A 277 -22.74 -4.63 19.70
C LEU A 277 -24.04 -4.23 19.00
N LEU A 278 -24.01 -4.00 17.69
CA LEU A 278 -25.21 -3.68 16.92
C LEU A 278 -26.26 -4.79 16.98
N ALA A 279 -25.83 -6.07 16.92
CA ALA A 279 -26.73 -7.20 17.04
C ALA A 279 -27.39 -7.28 18.43
N ILE A 280 -26.63 -7.02 19.50
CA ILE A 280 -27.15 -6.99 20.87
C ILE A 280 -28.19 -5.87 21.03
N LEU A 281 -27.86 -4.65 20.58
CA LEU A 281 -28.77 -3.50 20.64
C LEU A 281 -30.06 -3.74 19.85
N PHE A 282 -29.94 -4.36 18.67
CA PHE A 282 -31.11 -4.74 17.87
C PHE A 282 -31.99 -5.76 18.58
N ALA A 283 -31.40 -6.82 19.15
CA ALA A 283 -32.15 -7.83 19.90
C ALA A 283 -32.87 -7.21 21.11
N GLN A 284 -32.22 -6.30 21.85
CA GLN A 284 -32.84 -5.58 22.96
C GLN A 284 -34.02 -4.71 22.49
N ALA A 285 -33.88 -4.00 21.38
CA ALA A 285 -34.96 -3.21 20.82
C ALA A 285 -36.17 -4.09 20.46
N VAL A 286 -35.96 -5.23 19.81
CA VAL A 286 -37.04 -6.17 19.47
C VAL A 286 -37.73 -6.70 20.73
N LEU A 287 -36.95 -7.13 21.73
CA LEU A 287 -37.50 -7.64 23.00
C LEU A 287 -38.29 -6.57 23.78
N SER A 288 -37.93 -5.29 23.64
CA SER A 288 -38.67 -4.20 24.28
C SER A 288 -40.01 -3.86 23.62
N MET A 289 -40.24 -4.37 22.40
CA MET A 289 -41.49 -4.16 21.64
C MET A 289 -42.50 -5.30 21.82
N THR A 290 -42.07 -6.45 22.33
CA THR A 290 -42.90 -7.64 22.62
C THR A 290 -43.37 -7.66 24.06
#